data_AF-A0A1Y0LRG0-F1
#
_entry.id   AF-A0A1Y0LRG0-F1
#
_cell.length_a   1.000
_cell.length_b   1.000
_cell.length_c   1.000
_cell.angle_alpha   90.00
_cell.angle_beta   90.00
_cell.angle_gamma   90.00
#
_symmetry.space_group_name_H-M   'P 1'
#
loop_
_entity.id
_entity.type
_entity.pdbx_description
1 polymer ?
#
loop_
_entity_poly.entity_id
_entity_poly.type
_entity_poly.pdbx_seq_one_letter_code
_entity_poly.pdbx_strand_id
1 'polypeptide(L)'
;MAFADDHSTPALKIITHWYLTPDDWVPNNSQHPVIKFAMAEGISADSGAMTAMLKQAGWVTQWQAPLYSYQHFHSTSHVLLTVLKGRGRMQLGGDRGEIVSLQTGDIYFLPAGTGQRLMNSSGNFEVLAAYPEGQCWDICRSTLSQTALKRLSQIPLPSGSSTVFVQLPV
;
A
#
# COMPACT_ATOMS: atom_id res chain seq x y z
N MET A 1 -2.15 -33.78 -24.00
CA MET A 1 -3.02 -32.59 -24.00
C MET A 1 -2.71 -31.87 -22.70
N ALA A 2 -1.83 -30.86 -22.76
CA ALA A 2 -1.43 -30.10 -21.58
C ALA A 2 -2.46 -28.97 -21.39
N PHE A 3 -3.09 -28.92 -20.22
CA PHE A 3 -3.79 -27.74 -19.78
C PHE A 3 -2.73 -26.68 -19.53
N ALA A 4 -2.72 -25.63 -20.34
CA ALA A 4 -2.01 -24.42 -19.98
C ALA A 4 -2.81 -23.83 -18.81
N ASP A 5 -2.26 -23.93 -17.60
CA ASP A 5 -2.76 -23.17 -16.48
C ASP A 5 -2.62 -21.70 -16.86
N ASP A 6 -3.76 -21.03 -17.07
CA ASP A 6 -3.82 -19.58 -17.18
C ASP A 6 -3.42 -19.02 -15.81
N HIS A 7 -2.12 -18.79 -15.61
CA HIS A 7 -1.57 -18.14 -14.43
C HIS A 7 -1.85 -16.63 -14.44
N SER A 8 -3.08 -16.23 -14.77
CA SER A 8 -3.53 -14.86 -14.58
C SER A 8 -3.60 -14.62 -13.07
N THR A 9 -2.68 -13.81 -12.54
CA THR A 9 -2.73 -13.40 -11.13
C THR A 9 -4.06 -12.69 -10.90
N PRO A 10 -4.85 -13.04 -9.86
CA PRO A 10 -6.18 -12.48 -9.69
C PRO A 10 -6.12 -10.96 -9.51
N ALA A 11 -6.93 -10.25 -10.28
CA ALA A 11 -7.07 -8.80 -10.19
C ALA A 11 -7.69 -8.40 -8.86
N LEU A 12 -7.03 -7.49 -8.14
CA LEU A 12 -7.64 -6.86 -6.98
C LEU A 12 -8.70 -5.86 -7.46
N LYS A 13 -9.95 -6.04 -7.01
CA LYS A 13 -11.04 -5.13 -7.35
C LYS A 13 -10.95 -3.85 -6.50
N ILE A 14 -10.97 -2.69 -7.14
CA ILE A 14 -11.01 -1.40 -6.42
C ILE A 14 -12.35 -1.26 -5.68
N ILE A 15 -12.27 -0.93 -4.39
CA ILE A 15 -13.43 -0.56 -3.56
C ILE A 15 -13.62 0.95 -3.56
N THR A 16 -12.54 1.71 -3.32
CA THR A 16 -12.56 3.18 -3.26
C THR A 16 -11.13 3.72 -3.41
N HIS A 17 -10.99 5.02 -3.65
CA HIS A 17 -9.71 5.70 -3.75
C HIS A 17 -9.77 7.14 -3.19
N TRP A 18 -8.62 7.70 -2.85
CA TRP A 18 -8.48 9.07 -2.32
C TRP A 18 -7.31 9.79 -2.99
N TYR A 19 -7.60 10.94 -3.59
CA TYR A 19 -6.57 11.89 -4.01
C TYR A 19 -6.25 12.80 -2.82
N LEU A 20 -5.02 12.70 -2.33
CA LEU A 20 -4.56 13.46 -1.17
C LEU A 20 -3.66 14.59 -1.64
N THR A 21 -3.97 15.82 -1.23
CA THR A 21 -3.12 16.98 -1.49
C THR A 21 -2.00 17.09 -0.46
N PRO A 22 -0.89 17.78 -0.75
CA PRO A 22 0.12 18.09 0.26
C PRO A 22 -0.50 18.70 1.53
N ASP A 23 0.03 18.33 2.68
CA ASP A 23 -0.42 18.82 3.98
C ASP A 23 0.79 19.04 4.90
N ASP A 24 1.11 20.31 5.13
CA ASP A 24 2.27 20.74 5.91
C ASP A 24 3.56 20.11 5.37
N TRP A 25 4.23 19.26 6.15
CA TRP A 25 5.46 18.57 5.74
C TRP A 25 5.21 17.25 5.00
N VAL A 26 3.96 16.79 4.93
CA VAL A 26 3.57 15.53 4.26
C VAL A 26 3.27 15.83 2.79
N PRO A 27 4.05 15.29 1.85
CA PRO A 27 3.91 15.66 0.44
C PRO A 27 2.67 15.05 -0.21
N ASN A 28 2.30 13.81 0.18
CA ASN A 28 1.39 12.97 -0.58
C ASN A 28 1.83 12.79 -2.05
N ASN A 29 1.12 11.95 -2.80
CA ASN A 29 1.44 11.71 -4.20
C ASN A 29 0.43 12.44 -5.08
N SER A 30 0.91 13.35 -5.94
CA SER A 30 0.03 14.15 -6.80
C SER A 30 -0.42 13.42 -8.06
N GLN A 31 0.21 12.29 -8.41
CA GLN A 31 -0.06 11.55 -9.65
C GLN A 31 -0.91 10.31 -9.40
N HIS A 32 -0.82 9.73 -8.21
CA HIS A 32 -1.48 8.46 -7.89
C HIS A 32 -2.31 8.60 -6.61
N PRO A 33 -3.57 8.13 -6.60
CA PRO A 33 -4.37 8.11 -5.40
C PRO A 33 -3.97 6.97 -4.47
N VAL A 34 -4.32 7.10 -3.19
CA VAL A 34 -4.42 5.94 -2.29
C VAL A 34 -5.61 5.10 -2.74
N ILE A 35 -5.47 3.78 -2.79
CA ILE A 35 -6.53 2.88 -3.25
C ILE A 35 -6.78 1.82 -2.20
N LYS A 36 -8.06 1.55 -1.93
CA LYS A 36 -8.51 0.37 -1.18
C LYS A 36 -9.03 -0.68 -2.16
N PHE A 37 -8.59 -1.92 -1.99
CA PHE A 37 -9.06 -3.07 -2.78
C PHE A 37 -9.85 -4.07 -1.95
N ALA A 38 -10.67 -4.84 -2.65
CA ALA A 38 -11.22 -6.09 -2.16
C ALA A 38 -10.17 -7.19 -2.22
N MET A 39 -10.20 -8.07 -1.22
CA MET A 39 -9.45 -9.32 -1.26
C MET A 39 -9.85 -10.13 -2.51
N ALA A 40 -8.86 -10.73 -3.18
CA ALA A 40 -9.13 -11.63 -4.29
C ALA A 40 -9.97 -12.84 -3.84
N GLU A 41 -10.88 -13.29 -4.70
CA GLU A 41 -11.72 -14.45 -4.41
C GLU A 41 -10.86 -15.69 -4.13
N GLY A 42 -11.22 -16.45 -3.08
CA GLY A 42 -10.48 -17.65 -2.68
C GLY A 42 -9.15 -17.39 -1.94
N ILE A 43 -8.69 -16.15 -1.82
CA ILE A 43 -7.49 -15.81 -1.05
C ILE A 43 -7.87 -15.51 0.40
N SER A 44 -7.27 -16.24 1.34
CA SER A 44 -7.39 -15.93 2.76
C SER A 44 -6.46 -14.78 3.14
N ALA A 45 -6.82 -14.03 4.19
CA ALA A 45 -5.94 -13.05 4.83
C ALA A 45 -4.83 -13.72 5.68
N ASP A 46 -4.28 -14.83 5.18
CA ASP A 46 -3.13 -15.51 5.77
C ASP A 46 -1.82 -14.93 5.20
N SER A 47 -0.78 -14.87 6.04
CA SER A 47 0.50 -14.29 5.65
C SER A 47 1.16 -15.05 4.50
N GLY A 48 1.14 -16.39 4.53
CA GLY A 48 1.77 -17.22 3.50
C GLY A 48 1.06 -17.09 2.15
N ALA A 49 -0.27 -17.18 2.14
CA ALA A 49 -1.08 -17.02 0.94
C ALA A 49 -0.91 -15.63 0.31
N MET A 50 -0.95 -14.58 1.14
CA MET A 50 -0.77 -13.19 0.69
C MET A 50 0.64 -12.95 0.16
N THR A 51 1.67 -13.45 0.84
CA THR A 51 3.07 -13.34 0.38
C THR A 51 3.28 -13.99 -0.98
N ALA A 52 2.73 -15.19 -1.19
CA ALA A 52 2.86 -15.91 -2.45
C ALA A 52 2.17 -15.15 -3.61
N MET A 53 0.96 -14.66 -3.38
CA MET A 53 0.20 -13.87 -4.37
C MET A 53 0.91 -12.56 -4.71
N LEU A 54 1.38 -11.81 -3.71
CA LEU A 54 2.10 -10.56 -3.91
C LEU A 54 3.44 -10.76 -4.63
N LYS A 55 4.16 -11.83 -4.32
CA LYS A 55 5.43 -12.15 -5.00
C LYS A 55 5.23 -12.42 -6.49
N GLN A 56 4.18 -13.13 -6.88
CA GLN A 56 3.83 -13.34 -8.29
C GLN A 56 3.53 -12.03 -9.02
N ALA A 57 3.11 -11.01 -8.27
CA ALA A 57 2.79 -9.68 -8.76
C ALA A 57 3.96 -8.69 -8.73
N GLY A 58 5.17 -9.13 -8.42
CA GLY A 58 6.36 -8.26 -8.31
C GLY A 58 6.41 -7.43 -7.02
N TRP A 59 5.70 -7.86 -5.97
CA TRP A 59 5.73 -7.24 -4.65
C TRP A 59 6.44 -8.15 -3.65
N VAL A 60 7.40 -7.58 -2.92
CA VAL A 60 8.19 -8.29 -1.91
C VAL A 60 7.70 -7.86 -0.54
N THR A 61 7.20 -8.82 0.24
CA THR A 61 6.83 -8.61 1.65
C THR A 61 8.09 -8.43 2.49
N GLN A 62 8.19 -7.30 3.20
CA GLN A 62 9.37 -6.99 4.02
C GLN A 62 9.02 -6.68 5.48
N TRP A 63 7.73 -6.55 5.80
CA TRP A 63 7.28 -6.19 7.14
C TRP A 63 5.97 -6.90 7.48
N GLN A 64 5.93 -7.53 8.65
CA GLN A 64 4.72 -8.08 9.25
C GLN A 64 4.66 -7.72 10.73
N ALA A 65 3.83 -6.74 11.07
CA ALA A 65 3.66 -6.21 12.42
C ALA A 65 2.54 -5.15 12.43
N PRO A 66 2.16 -4.58 13.59
CA PRO A 66 1.33 -3.39 13.62
C PRO A 66 1.95 -2.22 12.85
N LEU A 67 1.09 -1.30 12.39
CA LEU A 67 1.52 -0.03 11.80
C LEU A 67 2.09 0.92 12.87
N TYR A 68 3.01 1.79 12.47
CA TYR A 68 3.52 2.84 13.36
C TYR A 68 2.41 3.84 13.73
N SER A 69 2.40 4.25 15.00
CA SER A 69 1.44 5.23 15.53
C SER A 69 1.87 6.69 15.36
N TYR A 70 3.07 6.94 14.83
CA TYR A 70 3.56 8.27 14.50
C TYR A 70 3.38 8.56 13.00
N GLN A 71 3.18 9.83 12.70
CA GLN A 71 3.06 10.30 11.32
C GLN A 71 4.35 10.08 10.55
N HIS A 72 4.26 9.39 9.42
CA HIS A 72 5.38 9.13 8.52
C HIS A 72 4.91 8.88 7.08
N PHE A 73 5.86 8.86 6.15
CA PHE A 73 5.66 8.36 4.79
C PHE A 73 6.94 7.70 4.27
N HIS A 74 6.84 7.02 3.13
CA HIS A 74 7.98 6.48 2.40
C HIS A 74 8.23 7.37 1.16
N SER A 75 9.43 7.91 1.01
CA SER A 75 9.82 8.76 -0.12
C SER A 75 10.48 7.98 -1.26
N THR A 76 10.88 6.73 -1.02
CA THR A 76 11.61 5.88 -1.98
C THR A 76 10.85 4.64 -2.43
N SER A 77 9.63 4.40 -1.92
CA SER A 77 8.85 3.23 -2.30
C SER A 77 7.33 3.43 -2.19
N HIS A 78 6.59 2.74 -3.05
CA HIS A 78 5.16 2.48 -2.86
C HIS A 78 4.95 1.37 -1.83
N VAL A 79 3.77 1.36 -1.18
CA VAL A 79 3.42 0.32 -0.20
C VAL A 79 2.13 -0.35 -0.60
N LEU A 80 2.10 -1.68 -0.55
CA LEU A 80 0.87 -2.47 -0.54
C LEU A 80 0.73 -3.09 0.85
N LEU A 81 -0.37 -2.74 1.53
CA LEU A 81 -0.62 -3.06 2.92
C LEU A 81 -1.86 -3.94 3.02
N THR A 82 -1.70 -5.15 3.54
CA THR A 82 -2.80 -6.08 3.79
C THR A 82 -3.02 -6.22 5.30
N VAL A 83 -4.25 -6.02 5.77
CA VAL A 83 -4.60 -6.28 7.17
C VAL A 83 -4.81 -7.78 7.36
N LEU A 84 -3.93 -8.44 8.10
CA LEU A 84 -4.02 -9.88 8.37
C LEU A 84 -4.95 -10.17 9.55
N LYS A 85 -4.89 -9.35 10.61
CA LYS A 85 -5.62 -9.59 11.86
C LYS A 85 -6.16 -8.31 12.46
N GLY A 86 -7.23 -8.45 13.24
CA GLY A 86 -7.78 -7.40 14.08
C GLY A 86 -8.49 -6.30 13.30
N ARG A 87 -8.65 -5.16 13.97
CA ARG A 87 -9.26 -3.95 13.44
C ARG A 87 -8.54 -2.72 13.95
N GLY A 88 -8.63 -1.61 13.24
CA GLY A 88 -8.06 -0.35 13.67
C GLY A 88 -8.56 0.83 12.86
N ARG A 89 -7.94 1.99 13.10
CA ARG A 89 -8.11 3.18 12.27
C ARG A 89 -6.76 3.72 11.87
N MET A 90 -6.62 4.06 10.60
CA MET A 90 -5.42 4.69 10.07
C MET A 90 -5.78 6.06 9.52
N GLN A 91 -4.93 7.04 9.79
CA GLN A 91 -4.96 8.31 9.10
C GLN A 91 -4.12 8.19 7.83
N LEU A 92 -4.68 8.62 6.70
CA LEU A 92 -4.06 8.72 5.39
C LEU A 92 -3.88 10.19 5.03
N GLY A 93 -2.71 10.56 4.50
CA GLY A 93 -2.34 11.95 4.27
C GLY A 93 -1.78 12.61 5.52
N GLY A 94 -1.77 13.94 5.57
CA GLY A 94 -1.34 14.73 6.73
C GLY A 94 -2.40 14.78 7.84
N ASP A 95 -2.22 15.69 8.81
CA ASP A 95 -3.13 15.84 9.94
C ASP A 95 -4.57 16.22 9.52
N ARG A 96 -4.76 16.82 8.35
CA ARG A 96 -6.07 17.12 7.73
C ARG A 96 -6.54 16.06 6.74
N GLY A 97 -5.83 14.95 6.65
CA GLY A 97 -6.15 13.85 5.75
C GLY A 97 -7.32 12.97 6.20
N GLU A 98 -7.48 11.84 5.54
CA GLU A 98 -8.61 10.92 5.70
C GLU A 98 -8.40 9.93 6.83
N ILE A 99 -9.44 9.64 7.61
CA ILE A 99 -9.40 8.57 8.62
C ILE A 99 -10.20 7.38 8.10
N VAL A 100 -9.51 6.27 7.87
CA VAL A 100 -10.11 5.03 7.35
C VAL A 100 -10.15 3.94 8.42
N SER A 101 -11.23 3.16 8.40
CA SER A 101 -11.33 1.94 9.18
C SER A 101 -10.55 0.81 8.52
N LEU A 102 -9.82 0.06 9.34
CA LEU A 102 -9.06 -1.12 8.95
C LEU A 102 -9.70 -2.36 9.57
N GLN A 103 -9.84 -3.41 8.77
CA GLN A 103 -10.24 -4.73 9.23
C GLN A 103 -9.53 -5.82 8.45
N THR A 104 -9.41 -7.01 9.04
CA THR A 104 -8.88 -8.21 8.35
C THR A 104 -9.43 -8.34 6.94
N GLY A 105 -8.52 -8.50 5.98
CA GLY A 105 -8.82 -8.62 4.56
C GLY A 105 -8.81 -7.32 3.78
N ASP A 106 -8.73 -6.16 4.44
CA ASP A 106 -8.52 -4.90 3.73
C ASP A 106 -7.12 -4.85 3.11
N ILE A 107 -7.04 -4.38 1.86
CA ILE A 107 -5.79 -4.15 1.13
C ILE A 107 -5.74 -2.69 0.70
N TYR A 108 -4.63 -2.01 0.97
CA TYR A 108 -4.39 -0.63 0.57
C TYR A 108 -3.12 -0.50 -0.27
N PHE A 109 -3.20 0.21 -1.39
CA PHE A 109 -2.04 0.75 -2.09
C PHE A 109 -1.81 2.19 -1.65
N LEU A 110 -0.63 2.45 -1.12
CA LEU A 110 -0.17 3.76 -0.69
C LEU A 110 0.96 4.21 -1.63
N PRO A 111 0.71 5.18 -2.51
CA PRO A 111 1.75 5.79 -3.32
C PRO A 111 2.89 6.37 -2.47
N ALA A 112 4.12 6.38 -3.00
CA ALA A 112 5.24 7.05 -2.35
C ALA A 112 4.87 8.50 -2.01
N GLY A 113 5.18 8.93 -0.79
CA GLY A 113 4.81 10.23 -0.23
C GLY A 113 3.52 10.24 0.59
N THR A 114 2.69 9.20 0.52
CA THR A 114 1.45 9.12 1.30
C THR A 114 1.75 9.13 2.80
N GLY A 115 1.28 10.18 3.48
CA GLY A 115 1.31 10.21 4.95
C GLY A 115 0.45 9.10 5.54
N GLN A 116 0.93 8.47 6.60
CA GLN A 116 0.17 7.46 7.33
C GLN A 116 0.55 7.41 8.82
N ARG A 117 -0.45 7.10 9.66
CA ARG A 117 -0.26 6.66 11.04
C ARG A 117 -1.42 5.82 11.55
N LEU A 118 -1.10 4.86 12.41
CA LEU A 118 -2.09 4.11 13.18
C LEU A 118 -2.64 4.98 14.31
N MET A 119 -3.95 5.20 14.32
CA MET A 119 -4.62 5.99 15.36
C MET A 119 -5.01 5.12 16.56
N ASN A 120 -5.53 3.93 16.30
CA ASN A 120 -5.88 2.93 17.30
C ASN A 120 -6.04 1.56 16.64
N SER A 121 -5.97 0.51 17.46
CA SER A 121 -6.18 -0.85 17.00
C SER A 121 -6.65 -1.78 18.12
N SER A 122 -7.18 -2.95 17.74
CA SER A 122 -7.66 -4.01 18.63
C SER A 122 -7.57 -5.38 17.96
N GLY A 123 -7.69 -6.44 18.74
CA GLY A 123 -7.75 -7.81 18.21
C GLY A 123 -6.41 -8.31 17.65
N ASN A 124 -5.29 -7.96 18.32
CA ASN A 124 -3.93 -8.32 17.88
C ASN A 124 -3.65 -7.84 16.45
N PHE A 125 -3.98 -6.57 16.19
CA PHE A 125 -3.89 -5.96 14.87
C PHE A 125 -2.51 -6.14 14.24
N GLU A 126 -2.50 -6.68 13.02
CA GLU A 126 -1.29 -7.04 12.30
C GLU A 126 -1.50 -6.78 10.82
N VAL A 127 -0.51 -6.15 10.19
CA VAL A 127 -0.49 -5.94 8.74
C VAL A 127 0.71 -6.67 8.14
N LEU A 128 0.58 -6.99 6.85
CA LEU A 128 1.69 -7.37 5.99
C LEU A 128 1.91 -6.22 5.01
N ALA A 129 3.10 -5.64 5.01
CA ALA A 129 3.48 -4.61 4.06
C ALA A 129 4.47 -5.17 3.03
N ALA A 130 4.14 -4.96 1.77
CA ALA A 130 4.94 -5.32 0.63
C ALA A 130 5.30 -4.08 -0.19
N TYR A 131 6.42 -4.18 -0.89
CA TYR A 131 7.03 -3.10 -1.66
C TYR A 131 7.38 -3.62 -3.05
N PRO A 132 7.32 -2.79 -4.10
CA PRO A 132 7.72 -3.24 -5.43
C PRO A 132 9.14 -3.79 -5.43
N GLU A 133 9.38 -4.85 -6.20
CA GLU A 133 10.72 -5.42 -6.34
C GLU A 133 11.73 -4.35 -6.79
N GLY A 134 12.90 -4.34 -6.15
CA GLY A 134 13.94 -3.33 -6.38
C GLY A 134 13.72 -1.98 -5.69
N GLN A 135 12.58 -1.76 -5.03
CA GLN A 135 12.37 -0.58 -4.18
C GLN A 135 12.69 -0.90 -2.72
N CYS A 136 13.47 -0.01 -2.10
CA CYS A 136 13.79 -0.05 -0.67
C CYS A 136 13.07 1.09 0.02
N TRP A 137 12.29 0.79 1.06
CA TRP A 137 11.54 1.79 1.80
C TRP A 137 12.43 2.53 2.82
N ASP A 138 12.12 3.81 3.03
CA ASP A 138 12.70 4.71 4.02
C ASP A 138 11.60 5.18 4.98
N ILE A 139 11.93 5.74 6.16
CA ILE A 139 10.90 6.33 7.03
C ILE A 139 11.14 7.83 7.12
N CYS A 140 10.30 8.61 6.45
CA CYS A 140 10.35 10.07 6.48
C CYS A 140 9.37 10.62 7.53
N ARG A 141 9.86 11.54 8.38
CA ARG A 141 9.10 12.18 9.47
C ARG A 141 9.25 13.71 9.49
N SER A 142 9.71 14.28 8.39
CA SER A 142 9.95 15.71 8.22
C SER A 142 9.87 16.09 6.75
N THR A 143 9.86 17.40 6.48
CA THR A 143 9.81 17.95 5.12
C THR A 143 10.95 17.42 4.26
N LEU A 144 10.63 17.02 3.04
CA LEU A 144 11.62 16.65 2.04
C LEU A 144 12.29 17.88 1.42
N SER A 145 13.54 17.72 0.98
CA SER A 145 14.15 18.71 0.08
C SER A 145 13.46 18.70 -1.29
N GLN A 146 13.56 19.80 -2.04
CA GLN A 146 12.99 19.88 -3.39
C GLN A 146 13.51 18.77 -4.32
N THR A 147 14.78 18.39 -4.17
CA THR A 147 15.39 17.29 -4.94
C THR A 147 14.80 15.93 -4.55
N ALA A 148 14.48 15.71 -3.27
CA ALA A 148 13.78 14.50 -2.84
C ALA A 148 12.33 14.46 -3.35
N LEU A 149 11.61 15.58 -3.30
CA LEU A 149 10.25 15.67 -3.86
C LEU A 149 10.21 15.34 -5.36
N LYS A 150 11.17 15.85 -6.14
CA LYS A 150 11.28 15.52 -7.57
C LYS A 150 11.49 14.02 -7.79
N ARG A 151 12.39 13.38 -7.02
CA ARG A 151 12.64 11.93 -7.11
C ARG A 151 11.40 11.12 -6.74
N LEU A 152 10.70 11.50 -5.68
CA LEU A 152 9.47 10.86 -5.22
C LEU A 152 8.41 10.82 -6.34
N SER A 153 8.24 11.94 -7.07
CA SER A 153 7.30 12.02 -8.20
C SER A 153 7.67 11.20 -9.43
N GLN A 154 8.84 10.56 -9.42
CA GLN A 154 9.39 9.75 -10.52
C GLN A 154 9.58 8.28 -10.14
N ILE A 155 9.14 7.89 -8.93
CA ILE A 155 9.22 6.48 -8.53
C ILE A 155 8.36 5.66 -9.47
N PRO A 156 8.92 4.63 -10.11
CA PRO A 156 8.17 3.82 -11.04
C PRO A 156 7.13 3.00 -10.28
N LEU A 157 5.95 2.88 -10.86
CA LEU A 157 5.05 1.79 -10.53
C LEU A 157 5.74 0.46 -10.88
N PRO A 158 5.40 -0.65 -10.19
CA PRO A 158 5.96 -1.97 -10.52
C PRO A 158 5.77 -2.29 -12.01
N SER A 159 6.88 -2.58 -12.70
CA SER A 159 6.90 -2.90 -14.12
C SER A 159 6.66 -4.39 -14.35
N GLY A 160 5.55 -4.73 -15.00
CA GLY A 160 5.26 -6.08 -15.46
C GLY A 160 3.92 -6.13 -16.20
N SER A 161 3.80 -7.01 -17.20
CA SER A 161 2.55 -7.26 -17.95
C SER A 161 1.38 -7.74 -17.08
N SER A 162 1.60 -7.94 -15.78
CA SER A 162 0.59 -8.06 -14.74
C SER A 162 0.32 -6.69 -14.11
N THR A 163 -0.15 -5.72 -14.89
CA THR A 163 -0.71 -4.43 -14.43
C THR A 163 -2.03 -4.61 -13.64
N VAL A 164 -2.22 -5.81 -13.09
CA VAL A 164 -3.45 -6.39 -12.57
C VAL A 164 -3.71 -5.98 -11.11
N PHE A 165 -2.73 -5.35 -10.45
CA PHE A 165 -2.86 -4.91 -9.05
C PHE A 165 -3.31 -3.47 -8.90
N VAL A 166 -3.05 -2.61 -9.88
CA VAL A 166 -3.46 -1.20 -9.80
C VAL A 166 -3.78 -0.70 -11.21
N GLN A 167 -4.95 -1.09 -11.76
CA GLN A 167 -5.57 -0.24 -12.79
C GLN A 167 -5.97 1.06 -12.09
N LEU A 168 -5.05 2.03 -12.08
CA LEU A 168 -5.32 3.34 -11.53
C LEU A 168 -6.57 3.90 -12.24
N PRO A 169 -7.51 4.52 -11.50
CA PRO A 169 -8.62 5.20 -12.13
C PRO A 169 -8.07 6.24 -13.11
N VAL A 170 -8.64 6.27 -14.32
CA VAL A 170 -8.34 7.24 -15.38
C VAL A 170 -8.94 8.60 -15.03
#